data_AF-A0AAU2FGW0-F1
#
_entry.id   AF-A0AAU2FGW0-F1
#
_cell.length_a   1.000
_cell.length_b   1.000
_cell.length_c   1.000
_cell.angle_alpha   90.00
_cell.angle_beta   90.00
_cell.angle_gamma   90.00
#
_symmetry.space_group_name_H-M   'P 1'
#
loop_
_entity.id
_entity.type
_entity.pdbx_description
1 polymer ?
#
loop_
_entity_poly.entity_id
_entity_poly.type
_entity_poly.pdbx_seq_one_letter_code
_entity_poly.pdbx_strand_id
1 'polypeptide(L)'
;MPSVVGLLEQHELAARRRVDGLREEADRIQAELAAAEREWQEWAIARRRVDAVLAPDSGDTAVTEVTPDPRDADAQSAARDAVKPKSQVPVWREGLAWSALSVDYQRILRALADRLRLGQGPLTCQEMTAGFGMDVVPARVEALRSKAKRLVARGWLAEPAPGRFTLAQAVAGPGGGS
;
A
#
# COMPACT_ATOMS: atom_id res chain seq x y z
N MET A 1 14.06 0.20 -54.66
CA MET A 1 14.68 0.31 -53.33
C MET A 1 13.79 1.18 -52.47
N PRO A 2 13.39 0.76 -51.25
CA PRO A 2 12.57 1.60 -50.38
C PRO A 2 13.35 2.87 -49.98
N SER A 3 12.67 4.01 -49.97
CA SER A 3 13.22 5.27 -49.46
C SER A 3 13.47 5.19 -47.96
N VAL A 4 14.49 5.91 -47.47
CA VAL A 4 14.78 6.05 -46.03
C VAL A 4 13.54 6.53 -45.27
N VAL A 5 12.77 7.46 -45.86
CA VAL A 5 11.52 7.98 -45.28
C VAL A 5 10.50 6.85 -45.10
N GLY A 6 10.32 6.00 -46.11
CA GLY A 6 9.38 4.88 -46.03
C GLY A 6 9.79 3.80 -45.01
N LEU A 7 11.09 3.65 -44.74
CA LEU A 7 11.57 2.76 -43.68
C LEU A 7 11.28 3.32 -42.28
N LEU A 8 11.44 4.64 -42.10
CA LEU A 8 11.09 5.33 -40.86
C LEU A 8 9.59 5.27 -40.56
N GLU A 9 8.74 5.50 -41.57
CA GLU A 9 7.28 5.39 -41.42
C GLU A 9 6.85 3.98 -41.00
N GLN A 10 7.50 2.93 -41.57
CA GLN A 10 7.25 1.54 -41.17
C GLN A 10 7.65 1.28 -39.72
N HIS A 11 8.80 1.79 -39.28
CA HIS A 11 9.24 1.70 -37.89
C HIS A 11 8.30 2.43 -36.95
N GLU A 12 7.86 3.64 -37.30
CA GLU A 12 6.91 4.43 -36.52
C GLU A 12 5.57 3.70 -36.37
N LEU A 13 5.02 3.15 -37.46
CA LEU A 13 3.78 2.37 -37.42
C LEU A 13 3.92 1.11 -36.59
N ALA A 14 5.06 0.40 -36.68
CA ALA A 14 5.33 -0.77 -35.85
C ALA A 14 5.43 -0.39 -34.37
N ALA A 15 6.07 0.73 -34.04
CA ALA A 15 6.17 1.25 -32.69
C ALA A 15 4.78 1.63 -32.14
N ARG A 16 3.94 2.32 -32.92
CA ARG A 16 2.57 2.67 -32.53
C ARG A 16 1.72 1.45 -32.23
N ARG A 17 1.72 0.45 -33.12
CA ARG A 17 1.01 -0.83 -32.88
C ARG A 17 1.47 -1.53 -31.61
N ARG A 18 2.77 -1.50 -31.32
CA ARG A 18 3.32 -2.09 -30.09
C ARG A 18 2.84 -1.32 -28.85
N VAL A 19 2.81 0.01 -28.91
CA VAL A 19 2.31 0.85 -27.81
C VAL A 19 0.82 0.58 -27.57
N ASP A 20 0.02 0.51 -28.63
CA ASP A 20 -1.43 0.28 -28.50
C ASP A 20 -1.71 -1.12 -27.94
N GLY A 21 -1.00 -2.16 -28.41
CA GLY A 21 -1.12 -3.51 -27.82
C GLY A 21 -0.70 -3.57 -26.35
N LEU A 22 0.32 -2.79 -25.93
CA LEU A 22 0.70 -2.69 -24.52
C LEU A 22 -0.35 -1.95 -23.67
N ARG A 23 -1.06 -0.97 -24.24
CA ARG A 23 -2.16 -0.27 -23.57
C ARG A 23 -3.36 -1.20 -23.38
N GLU A 24 -3.72 -1.97 -24.40
CA GLU A 24 -4.79 -2.98 -24.31
C GLU A 24 -4.50 -4.03 -23.24
N GLU A 25 -3.25 -4.51 -23.17
CA GLU A 25 -2.84 -5.45 -22.12
C GLU A 25 -2.88 -4.80 -20.73
N ALA A 26 -2.43 -3.56 -20.60
CA ALA A 26 -2.52 -2.82 -19.34
C ALA A 26 -3.97 -2.66 -18.88
N ASP A 27 -4.89 -2.32 -19.79
CA ASP A 27 -6.31 -2.18 -19.49
C ASP A 27 -6.94 -3.51 -19.08
N ARG A 28 -6.55 -4.62 -19.72
CA ARG A 28 -6.98 -5.98 -19.32
C ARG A 28 -6.52 -6.32 -17.91
N ILE A 29 -5.23 -6.14 -17.62
CA ILE A 29 -4.66 -6.41 -16.30
C ILE A 29 -5.31 -5.52 -15.24
N GLN A 30 -5.60 -4.25 -15.55
CA GLN A 30 -6.31 -3.35 -14.64
C GLN A 30 -7.73 -3.83 -14.35
N ALA A 31 -8.45 -4.35 -15.35
CA ALA A 31 -9.78 -4.92 -15.16
C ALA A 31 -9.76 -6.18 -14.28
N GLU A 32 -8.80 -7.08 -14.51
CA GLU A 32 -8.58 -8.28 -13.69
C GLU A 32 -8.23 -7.93 -12.24
N LEU A 33 -7.31 -6.97 -12.05
CA LEU A 33 -6.95 -6.47 -10.74
C LEU A 33 -8.17 -5.89 -10.01
N ALA A 34 -8.96 -5.06 -10.69
CA ALA A 34 -10.17 -4.48 -10.11
C ALA A 34 -11.19 -5.56 -9.71
N ALA A 35 -11.29 -6.67 -10.45
CA ALA A 35 -12.13 -7.80 -10.10
C ALA A 35 -11.62 -8.52 -8.85
N ALA A 36 -10.32 -8.84 -8.80
CA ALA A 36 -9.69 -9.47 -7.65
C ALA A 36 -9.79 -8.61 -6.38
N GLU A 37 -9.64 -7.29 -6.50
CA GLU A 37 -9.80 -6.36 -5.39
C GLU A 37 -11.24 -6.34 -4.85
N ARG A 38 -12.26 -6.43 -5.72
CA ARG A 38 -13.66 -6.53 -5.30
C ARG A 38 -13.93 -7.82 -4.53
N GLU A 39 -13.51 -8.96 -5.07
CA GLU A 39 -13.65 -10.26 -4.40
C GLU A 39 -12.97 -10.24 -3.02
N TRP A 40 -11.74 -9.74 -2.94
CA TRP A 40 -11.03 -9.60 -1.68
C TRP A 40 -11.77 -8.68 -0.68
N GLN A 41 -12.35 -7.58 -1.14
CA GLN A 41 -13.14 -6.68 -0.30
C GLN A 41 -14.38 -7.37 0.26
N GLU A 42 -15.06 -8.21 -0.52
CA GLU A 42 -16.21 -8.99 -0.07
C GLU A 42 -15.82 -9.96 1.05
N TRP A 43 -14.71 -10.69 0.88
CA TRP A 43 -14.16 -11.56 1.94
C TRP A 43 -13.76 -10.78 3.19
N ALA A 44 -13.17 -9.59 3.04
CA ALA A 44 -12.82 -8.73 4.16
C ALA A 44 -14.06 -8.19 4.90
N ILE A 45 -15.17 -7.97 4.20
CA ILE A 45 -16.47 -7.65 4.82
C ILE A 45 -17.01 -8.87 5.56
N ALA A 46 -17.01 -10.05 4.94
CA ALA A 46 -17.48 -11.29 5.56
C ALA A 46 -16.72 -11.59 6.86
N ARG A 47 -15.38 -11.48 6.85
CA ARG A 47 -14.56 -11.68 8.05
C ARG A 47 -14.94 -10.72 9.17
N ARG A 48 -15.06 -9.41 8.88
CA ARG A 48 -15.48 -8.42 9.88
C ARG A 48 -16.85 -8.71 10.48
N ARG A 49 -17.79 -9.23 9.69
CA ARG A 49 -19.11 -9.64 10.19
C ARG A 49 -19.01 -10.84 11.12
N VAL A 50 -18.17 -11.82 10.79
CA VAL A 50 -17.89 -12.97 11.68
C VAL A 50 -17.25 -12.50 12.98
N ASP A 51 -16.24 -11.62 12.91
CA ASP A 51 -15.58 -11.06 14.09
C ASP A 51 -16.58 -10.32 15.01
N ALA A 52 -17.55 -9.60 14.44
CA ALA A 52 -18.59 -8.91 15.20
C ALA A 52 -19.57 -9.87 15.91
N VAL A 53 -19.88 -11.03 15.33
CA VAL A 53 -20.72 -12.06 15.97
C VAL A 53 -19.97 -12.79 17.07
N LEU A 54 -18.66 -12.99 16.89
CA LEU A 54 -17.81 -13.67 17.87
C LEU A 54 -17.35 -12.77 19.02
N ALA A 55 -17.50 -11.44 18.89
CA ALA A 55 -17.22 -10.52 19.99
C ALA A 55 -18.21 -10.81 21.13
N PRO A 56 -17.72 -11.09 22.36
CA PRO A 56 -18.61 -11.33 23.49
C PRO A 56 -19.43 -10.07 23.76
N ASP A 57 -20.73 -10.25 23.93
CA ASP A 57 -21.63 -9.21 24.41
C ASP A 57 -21.13 -8.79 25.79
N SER A 58 -20.37 -7.69 25.84
CA SER A 58 -20.04 -7.02 27.09
C SER A 58 -21.33 -6.35 27.51
N GLY A 59 -22.17 -7.13 28.18
CA GLY A 59 -23.52 -6.73 28.54
C GLY A 59 -23.53 -5.40 29.27
N ASP A 60 -24.42 -4.51 28.84
CA ASP A 60 -25.36 -3.96 29.79
C ASP A 60 -26.78 -4.11 29.24
N THR A 61 -27.56 -4.87 29.99
CA THR A 61 -29.00 -4.97 29.90
C THR A 61 -29.63 -3.63 30.28
N ALA A 62 -30.27 -2.98 29.32
CA ALA A 62 -31.38 -2.08 29.63
C ALA A 62 -32.52 -2.35 28.65
N VAL A 63 -33.44 -3.21 29.08
CA VAL A 63 -34.78 -3.30 28.53
C VAL A 63 -35.44 -1.93 28.64
N THR A 64 -35.80 -1.31 27.52
CA THR A 64 -36.93 -0.38 27.47
C THR A 64 -37.51 -0.44 26.05
N GLU A 65 -38.59 -1.20 25.90
CA GLU A 65 -39.56 -0.96 24.83
C GLU A 65 -40.17 0.42 25.02
N VAL A 66 -39.96 1.35 24.08
CA VAL A 66 -40.97 2.36 23.68
C VAL A 66 -40.80 2.67 22.19
N THR A 67 -41.84 2.32 21.43
CA THR A 67 -42.29 2.69 20.08
C THR A 67 -41.58 3.81 19.26
N PRO A 68 -41.46 3.67 17.92
CA PRO A 68 -41.13 4.76 16.97
C PRO A 68 -42.42 5.55 16.61
N ASP A 69 -42.49 6.86 16.29
CA ASP A 69 -41.76 7.75 15.37
C ASP A 69 -42.42 9.18 15.48
N PRO A 70 -42.16 10.19 14.61
CA PRO A 70 -41.01 11.08 14.41
C PRO A 70 -41.29 12.56 14.80
N ARG A 71 -40.25 13.34 15.14
CA ARG A 71 -39.84 14.59 14.43
C ARG A 71 -38.99 15.53 15.28
N ASP A 72 -38.07 16.14 14.53
CA ASP A 72 -37.36 17.39 14.72
C ASP A 72 -36.13 17.42 15.65
N ALA A 73 -34.97 17.41 14.96
CA ALA A 73 -33.85 18.35 15.07
C ALA A 73 -33.37 18.70 16.50
N ASP A 74 -32.11 18.54 16.88
CA ASP A 74 -30.88 18.77 16.14
C ASP A 74 -29.71 18.28 17.04
N ALA A 75 -28.51 18.18 16.47
CA ALA A 75 -27.23 18.17 17.19
C ALA A 75 -26.87 16.91 18.02
N GLN A 76 -26.07 15.99 17.44
CA GLN A 76 -24.61 15.96 17.67
C GLN A 76 -23.94 14.71 17.06
N SER A 77 -22.90 15.00 16.26
CA SER A 77 -21.75 14.12 16.00
C SER A 77 -21.98 12.81 15.22
N ALA A 78 -22.70 12.88 14.11
CA ALA A 78 -22.33 12.04 12.97
C ALA A 78 -21.09 12.66 12.32
N ALA A 79 -19.92 12.14 12.66
CA ALA A 79 -18.66 12.45 11.98
C ALA A 79 -18.78 12.10 10.48
N ARG A 80 -19.32 13.04 9.72
CA ARG A 80 -19.06 13.19 8.30
C ARG A 80 -17.60 13.61 8.17
N ASP A 81 -16.71 12.64 8.00
CA ASP A 81 -15.68 12.66 6.95
C ASP A 81 -14.73 11.48 7.12
N ALA A 82 -14.71 10.62 6.10
CA ALA A 82 -13.46 10.19 5.48
C ALA A 82 -13.79 9.40 4.22
N VAL A 83 -13.83 10.11 3.10
CA VAL A 83 -13.30 9.61 1.83
C VAL A 83 -12.04 8.81 2.15
N LYS A 84 -12.05 7.48 1.99
CA LYS A 84 -10.88 6.63 2.30
C LYS A 84 -9.67 7.19 1.53
N PRO A 85 -8.68 7.78 2.22
CA PRO A 85 -7.54 8.33 1.52
C PRO A 85 -6.70 7.16 1.03
N LYS A 86 -6.39 7.18 -0.27
CA LYS A 86 -5.40 6.32 -0.92
C LYS A 86 -4.22 6.05 0.03
N SER A 87 -4.01 4.80 0.44
CA SER A 87 -2.72 4.31 0.95
C SER A 87 -2.12 5.13 2.11
N GLN A 88 -2.88 5.37 3.19
CA GLN A 88 -2.31 5.92 4.42
C GLN A 88 -1.50 4.86 5.16
N VAL A 89 -0.20 5.10 5.31
CA VAL A 89 0.70 4.32 6.18
C VAL A 89 0.33 4.63 7.63
N PRO A 90 -0.24 3.70 8.44
CA PRO A 90 -0.52 3.94 9.85
C PRO A 90 0.74 4.42 10.60
N VAL A 91 0.58 5.22 11.66
CA VAL A 91 1.70 5.54 12.56
C VAL A 91 2.12 4.26 13.29
N TRP A 92 3.41 3.99 13.35
CA TRP A 92 3.95 2.81 14.02
C TRP A 92 3.68 2.86 15.53
N ARG A 93 3.34 1.70 16.09
CA ARG A 93 3.15 1.47 17.53
C ARG A 93 3.52 0.02 17.86
N GLU A 94 3.87 -0.22 19.11
CA GLU A 94 4.19 -1.56 19.59
C GLU A 94 3.00 -2.52 19.37
N GLY A 95 3.30 -3.76 18.97
CA GLY A 95 2.28 -4.76 18.61
C GLY A 95 1.65 -4.60 17.21
N LEU A 96 2.04 -3.58 16.43
CA LEU A 96 1.53 -3.40 15.07
C LEU A 96 2.33 -4.26 14.06
N ALA A 97 1.66 -5.26 13.49
CA ALA A 97 2.26 -6.13 12.48
C ALA A 97 2.50 -5.40 11.14
N TRP A 98 3.48 -5.86 10.38
CA TRP A 98 3.79 -5.33 9.04
C TRP A 98 2.62 -5.51 8.06
N SER A 99 1.76 -6.50 8.30
CA SER A 99 0.53 -6.76 7.54
C SER A 99 -0.46 -5.58 7.56
N ALA A 100 -0.33 -4.65 8.49
CA ALA A 100 -1.10 -3.40 8.52
C ALA A 100 -0.71 -2.42 7.39
N LEU A 101 0.43 -2.62 6.74
CA LEU A 101 0.88 -1.84 5.59
C LEU A 101 0.50 -2.52 4.28
N SER A 102 0.46 -1.78 3.17
CA SER A 102 0.32 -2.39 1.85
C SER A 102 1.55 -3.24 1.49
N VAL A 103 1.37 -4.20 0.59
CA VAL A 103 2.42 -5.14 0.13
C VAL A 103 3.69 -4.42 -0.32
N ASP A 104 3.55 -3.28 -1.00
CA ASP A 104 4.66 -2.44 -1.42
C ASP A 104 5.53 -1.96 -0.25
N TYR A 105 4.91 -1.48 0.83
CA TYR A 105 5.64 -1.04 2.02
C TYR A 105 6.20 -2.22 2.81
N GLN A 106 5.49 -3.35 2.86
CA GLN A 106 6.00 -4.58 3.46
C GLN A 106 7.26 -5.08 2.74
N ARG A 107 7.32 -4.99 1.41
CA ARG A 107 8.51 -5.35 0.62
C ARG A 107 9.72 -4.47 0.98
N ILE A 108 9.49 -3.18 1.21
CA ILE A 108 10.51 -2.24 1.69
C ILE A 108 11.02 -2.64 3.08
N LEU A 109 10.12 -2.92 4.03
CA LEU A 109 10.49 -3.35 5.38
C LEU A 109 11.30 -4.64 5.35
N ARG A 110 10.88 -5.63 4.54
CA ARG A 110 11.56 -6.92 4.43
C ARG A 110 12.99 -6.79 3.92
N ALA A 111 13.21 -6.03 2.84
CA ALA A 111 14.56 -5.80 2.32
C ALA A 111 15.50 -5.14 3.34
N LEU A 112 14.96 -4.22 4.15
CA LEU A 112 15.72 -3.56 5.22
C LEU A 112 15.95 -4.50 6.42
N ALA A 113 14.99 -5.35 6.74
CA ALA A 113 15.11 -6.37 7.77
C ALA A 113 16.17 -7.41 7.42
N ASP A 114 16.20 -7.86 6.17
CA ASP A 114 17.16 -8.82 5.67
C ASP A 114 18.58 -8.23 5.72
N ARG A 115 18.76 -6.97 5.27
CA ARG A 115 20.03 -6.23 5.42
C ARG A 115 20.47 -6.10 6.88
N LEU A 116 19.54 -5.80 7.79
CA LEU A 116 19.82 -5.68 9.22
C LEU A 116 20.24 -7.02 9.83
N ARG A 117 19.54 -8.12 9.49
CA ARG A 117 19.89 -9.49 9.91
C ARG A 117 21.27 -9.92 9.40
N LEU A 118 21.62 -9.50 8.19
CA LEU A 118 22.91 -9.78 7.56
C LEU A 118 24.02 -8.81 8.02
N GLY A 119 23.73 -7.83 8.87
CA GLY A 119 24.72 -6.84 9.35
C GLY A 119 25.25 -5.90 8.26
N GLN A 120 24.53 -5.75 7.15
CA GLN A 120 24.98 -5.04 5.94
C GLN A 120 24.70 -3.53 5.95
N GLY A 121 24.26 -2.98 7.08
CA GLY A 121 24.02 -1.55 7.28
C GLY A 121 22.81 -0.98 6.52
N PRO A 122 22.62 0.35 6.55
CA PRO A 122 21.50 1.04 5.89
C PRO A 122 21.51 0.89 4.37
N LEU A 123 20.32 0.91 3.77
CA LEU A 123 20.11 0.72 2.33
C LEU A 123 19.69 2.02 1.65
N THR A 124 20.21 2.28 0.45
CA THR A 124 19.80 3.42 -0.39
C THR A 124 18.60 3.07 -1.27
N CYS A 125 17.85 4.09 -1.73
CA CYS A 125 16.75 3.85 -2.68
C CYS A 125 17.22 3.21 -3.99
N GLN A 126 18.42 3.55 -4.49
CA GLN A 126 18.96 2.93 -5.70
C GLN A 126 19.24 1.44 -5.50
N GLU A 127 19.86 1.06 -4.39
CA GLU A 127 20.09 -0.35 -4.05
C GLU A 127 18.78 -1.10 -3.85
N MET A 128 17.76 -0.48 -3.24
CA MET A 128 16.42 -1.08 -3.14
C MET A 128 15.78 -1.28 -4.52
N THR A 129 15.86 -0.27 -5.39
CA THR A 129 15.32 -0.38 -6.76
C THR A 129 15.98 -1.53 -7.51
N ALA A 130 17.31 -1.64 -7.44
CA ALA A 130 18.05 -2.76 -8.03
C ALA A 130 17.68 -4.10 -7.40
N GLY A 131 17.58 -4.17 -6.06
CA GLY A 131 17.21 -5.38 -5.32
C GLY A 131 15.78 -5.85 -5.57
N PHE A 132 14.89 -4.95 -5.99
CA PHE A 132 13.53 -5.30 -6.43
C PHE A 132 13.45 -5.70 -7.90
N GLY A 133 14.57 -5.79 -8.62
CA GLY A 133 14.60 -6.10 -10.05
C GLY A 133 13.96 -5.00 -10.92
N MET A 134 13.89 -3.77 -10.41
CA MET A 134 13.37 -2.63 -11.14
C MET A 134 14.49 -1.90 -11.88
N ASP A 135 14.16 -1.30 -13.03
CA ASP A 135 15.08 -0.39 -13.71
C ASP A 135 15.46 0.77 -12.78
N VAL A 136 16.76 1.02 -12.65
CA VAL A 136 17.30 2.12 -11.81
C VAL A 136 17.21 3.44 -12.59
N VAL A 137 15.97 3.86 -12.86
CA VAL A 137 15.66 5.14 -13.49
C VAL A 137 15.29 6.18 -12.43
N PRO A 138 15.61 7.48 -12.61
CA PRO A 138 15.36 8.52 -11.61
C PRO A 138 13.92 8.55 -11.08
N ALA A 139 12.94 8.37 -11.96
CA ALA A 139 11.53 8.36 -11.59
C ALA A 139 11.18 7.25 -10.58
N ARG A 140 11.73 6.04 -10.76
CA ARG A 140 11.46 4.89 -9.85
C ARG A 140 12.19 5.04 -8.53
N VAL A 141 13.43 5.53 -8.57
CA VAL A 141 14.21 5.83 -7.37
C VAL A 141 13.50 6.90 -6.54
N GLU A 142 12.96 7.95 -7.17
CA GLU A 142 12.21 9.01 -6.49
C GLU A 142 10.86 8.54 -5.93
N ALA A 143 10.15 7.69 -6.68
CA ALA A 143 8.92 7.07 -6.18
C ALA A 143 9.19 6.23 -4.91
N LEU A 144 10.29 5.49 -4.90
CA LEU A 144 10.68 4.69 -3.75
C LEU A 144 11.17 5.55 -2.57
N ARG A 145 11.91 6.63 -2.86
CA ARG A 145 12.31 7.63 -1.87
C ARG A 145 11.10 8.27 -1.19
N SER A 146 10.09 8.66 -1.97
CA SER A 146 8.84 9.20 -1.44
C SER A 146 8.11 8.21 -0.53
N LYS A 147 8.08 6.91 -0.90
CA LYS A 147 7.52 5.84 -0.05
C LYS A 147 8.33 5.62 1.23
N ALA A 148 9.66 5.58 1.14
CA ALA A 148 10.55 5.41 2.28
C ALA A 148 10.44 6.59 3.27
N LYS A 149 10.47 7.83 2.77
CA LYS A 149 10.28 9.04 3.59
C LYS A 149 8.93 9.04 4.32
N ARG A 150 7.86 8.54 3.69
CA ARG A 150 6.56 8.38 4.34
C ARG A 150 6.61 7.37 5.49
N LEU A 151 7.32 6.26 5.32
CA LEU A 151 7.53 5.28 6.40
C LEU A 151 8.37 5.87 7.54
N VAL A 152 9.37 6.69 7.23
CA VAL A 152 10.17 7.43 8.24
C VAL A 152 9.28 8.37 9.05
N ALA A 153 8.46 9.20 8.37
CA ALA A 153 7.56 10.13 9.03
C ALA A 153 6.50 9.45 9.93
N ARG A 154 6.27 8.15 9.73
CA ARG A 154 5.32 7.34 10.50
C ARG A 154 6.01 6.42 11.51
N GLY A 155 7.32 6.52 11.69
CA GLY A 155 8.07 5.75 12.69
C GLY A 155 8.39 4.29 12.32
N TRP A 156 8.16 3.89 11.07
CA TRP A 156 8.48 2.53 10.61
C TRP A 156 9.96 2.37 10.22
N LEU A 157 10.54 3.44 9.66
CA LEU A 157 11.93 3.48 9.22
C LEU A 157 12.69 4.59 9.93
N ALA A 158 14.00 4.45 10.00
CA ALA A 158 14.93 5.50 10.39
C ALA A 158 15.82 5.87 9.21
N GLU A 159 16.20 7.15 9.14
CA GLU A 159 17.13 7.67 8.13
C GLU A 159 18.40 8.16 8.84
N PRO A 160 19.38 7.27 9.11
CA PRO A 160 20.61 7.64 9.81
C PRO A 160 21.49 8.62 9.02
N ALA A 161 21.34 8.66 7.70
CA ALA A 161 22.01 9.62 6.83
C ALA A 161 21.11 9.96 5.62
N PRO A 162 21.24 11.14 5.01
CA PRO A 162 20.41 11.54 3.88
C PRO A 162 20.36 10.47 2.78
N GLY A 163 19.16 9.96 2.50
CA GLY A 163 18.93 8.94 1.47
C GLY A 163 19.37 7.51 1.83
N ARG A 164 19.77 7.25 3.09
CA ARG A 164 20.05 5.92 3.63
C ARG A 164 18.99 5.56 4.66
N PHE A 165 18.30 4.46 4.44
CA PHE A 165 17.18 4.01 5.28
C PHE A 165 17.54 2.71 6.00
N THR A 166 17.04 2.57 7.22
CA THR A 166 17.12 1.34 8.02
C THR A 166 15.81 1.15 8.78
N LEU A 167 15.54 -0.05 9.29
CA LEU A 167 14.39 -0.26 10.16
C LEU A 167 14.52 0.58 11.43
N ALA A 168 13.41 1.18 11.89
CA ALA A 168 13.41 1.80 13.21
C ALA A 168 13.68 0.73 14.27
N GLN A 169 14.49 1.07 15.29
CA GLN A 169 14.90 0.10 16.33
C GLN A 169 13.69 -0.58 17.00
N ALA A 170 12.61 0.18 17.20
CA ALA A 170 11.39 -0.29 17.80
C ALA A 170 10.61 -1.30 16.92
N VAL A 171 10.77 -1.20 15.59
CA VAL A 171 10.21 -2.14 14.60
C VAL A 171 11.08 -3.39 14.45
N ALA A 172 12.38 -3.26 14.67
CA ALA A 172 13.36 -4.36 14.57
C ALA A 172 13.41 -5.27 15.81
N GLY A 173 12.75 -4.88 16.91
CA GLY A 173 12.70 -5.64 18.15
C GLY A 173 11.87 -6.94 18.06
N PRO A 174 12.01 -7.87 19.03
CA PRO A 174 11.48 -9.23 18.96
C PRO A 174 9.95 -9.36 18.92
N GLY A 175 9.18 -8.27 18.98
CA GLY A 175 7.71 -8.27 18.98
C GLY A 175 7.04 -8.07 17.61
N GLY A 176 7.81 -7.99 16.51
CA GLY A 176 7.30 -7.52 15.21
C GLY A 176 7.02 -8.58 14.14
N GLY A 177 7.09 -9.87 14.46
CA GLY A 177 6.95 -10.93 13.47
C GLY A 177 6.27 -12.17 14.01
N SER A 178 4.94 -12.19 13.89
CA SER A 178 4.18 -13.44 13.75
C SER A 178 3.20 -13.31 12.61
#